data_AF-A0A3P7N1I7-F1
#
_entry.id   AF-A0A3P7N1I7-F1
#
_cell.length_a   1.000
_cell.length_b   1.000
_cell.length_c   1.000
_cell.angle_alpha   90.00
_cell.angle_beta   90.00
_cell.angle_gamma   90.00
#
_symmetry.space_group_name_H-M   'P 1'
#
loop_
_entity.id
_entity.type
_entity.pdbx_description
1 polymer ?
#
loop_
_entity_poly.entity_id
_entity_poly.type
_entity_poly.pdbx_seq_one_letter_code
_entity_poly.pdbx_strand_id
1 'polypeptide(L)'
;MARQLSISDVSPGETSPRKGQQLCLNLKQKKVLRTTFAQMNSGGAFLKLMEQVFRRLEAKYPDIRSIFLTTAFVNSLSRERSSPPLVRTEHDHCKCLVALFEKIMENLDDANNQLALIRSYGEKHAQ
;
A
#
# COMPACT_ATOMS: atom_id res chain seq x y z
N MET A 1 -24.28 -8.14 27.44
CA MET A 1 -24.45 -6.78 26.87
C MET A 1 -23.35 -6.55 25.84
N ALA A 2 -23.64 -6.79 24.56
CA ALA A 2 -22.73 -6.51 23.45
C ALA A 2 -23.06 -5.12 22.90
N ARG A 3 -22.10 -4.20 22.96
CA ARG A 3 -22.26 -2.81 22.53
C ARG A 3 -22.06 -2.77 21.02
N GLN A 4 -23.15 -2.95 20.27
CA GLN A 4 -23.20 -2.80 18.83
C GLN A 4 -23.02 -1.31 18.50
N LEU A 5 -21.92 -0.95 17.83
CA LEU A 5 -21.71 0.40 17.31
C LEU A 5 -22.59 0.57 16.05
N SER A 6 -23.78 1.11 16.26
CA SER A 6 -24.69 1.52 15.18
C SER A 6 -24.10 2.75 14.49
N ILE A 7 -23.77 2.61 13.20
CA ILE A 7 -23.46 3.74 12.31
C ILE A 7 -24.81 4.29 11.84
N SER A 8 -25.23 5.41 12.40
CA SER A 8 -26.48 6.07 12.01
C SER A 8 -26.36 6.70 10.61
N ASP A 9 -27.34 6.34 9.78
CA ASP A 9 -27.97 7.07 8.67
C ASP A 9 -27.09 7.88 7.71
N VAL A 10 -26.81 7.26 6.55
CA VAL A 10 -26.55 8.00 5.30
C VAL A 10 -27.90 8.12 4.57
N SER A 11 -28.47 9.33 4.54
CA SER A 11 -29.64 9.62 3.70
C SER A 11 -29.30 9.40 2.22
N PRO A 12 -30.20 8.78 1.43
CA PRO A 12 -29.96 8.52 0.01
C PRO A 12 -30.34 9.74 -0.80
N GLY A 13 -29.35 10.55 -1.19
CA GLY A 13 -29.58 11.64 -2.12
C GLY A 13 -28.58 12.76 -1.95
N GLU A 14 -27.41 12.61 -2.58
CA GLU A 14 -26.61 13.70 -3.14
C GLU A 14 -25.37 13.09 -3.80
N THR A 15 -25.52 12.72 -5.07
CA THR A 15 -24.41 12.39 -5.97
C THR A 15 -23.65 13.68 -6.30
N SER A 16 -22.80 14.13 -5.38
CA SER A 16 -21.71 15.05 -5.66
C SER A 16 -20.42 14.30 -5.33
N PRO A 17 -19.44 14.20 -6.24
CA PRO A 17 -18.17 13.59 -5.92
C PRO A 17 -17.55 14.47 -4.83
N ARG A 18 -17.57 14.00 -3.58
CA ARG A 18 -16.81 14.64 -2.50
C ARG A 18 -15.39 14.73 -3.02
N LYS A 19 -14.97 15.92 -3.46
CA LYS A 19 -13.57 16.24 -3.76
C LYS A 19 -12.79 15.69 -2.57
N GLY A 20 -12.04 14.61 -2.78
CA GLY A 20 -11.43 13.86 -1.71
C GLY A 20 -10.74 14.85 -0.80
N GLN A 21 -11.11 14.88 0.47
CA GLN A 21 -10.41 15.70 1.45
C GLN A 21 -8.95 15.29 1.35
N GLN A 22 -8.12 16.19 0.82
CA GLN A 22 -6.70 15.96 0.73
C GLN A 22 -6.20 15.96 2.17
N LEU A 23 -6.03 14.76 2.73
CA LEU A 23 -5.50 14.57 4.06
C LEU A 23 -4.03 14.97 4.04
N CYS A 24 -3.76 16.25 4.29
CA CYS A 24 -2.41 16.77 4.40
C CYS A 24 -1.91 16.52 5.83
N LEU A 25 -0.87 15.68 5.95
CA LEU A 25 -0.22 15.47 7.22
C LEU A 25 0.54 16.74 7.63
N ASN A 26 0.32 17.20 8.87
CA ASN A 26 1.11 18.30 9.40
C ASN A 26 2.57 17.86 9.70
N LEU A 27 3.46 18.84 9.93
CA LEU A 27 4.88 18.60 10.21
C LEU A 27 5.12 17.60 11.35
N LYS A 28 4.33 17.67 12.44
CA LYS A 28 4.46 16.77 13.59
C LYS A 28 4.07 15.34 13.20
N GLN A 29 2.97 15.17 12.47
CA GLN A 29 2.50 13.87 11.97
C GLN A 29 3.51 13.25 11.01
N LYS A 30 4.06 14.03 10.06
CA LYS A 30 5.11 13.57 9.14
C LYS A 30 6.37 13.13 9.87
N LYS A 31 6.81 13.90 10.88
CA LYS A 31 7.98 13.55 11.70
C LYS A 31 7.77 12.23 12.44
N VAL A 32 6.64 12.08 13.12
CA VAL A 32 6.31 10.83 13.82
C VAL A 32 6.28 9.65 12.84
N LEU A 33 5.61 9.81 11.69
CA LEU A 33 5.49 8.77 10.69
C LEU A 33 6.87 8.29 10.19
N ARG A 34 7.77 9.22 9.86
CA ARG A 34 9.14 8.90 9.44
C ARG A 34 9.93 8.18 10.53
N THR A 35 9.86 8.66 11.77
CA THR A 35 10.58 8.04 12.89
C THR A 35 10.07 6.62 13.17
N THR A 36 8.74 6.43 13.24
CA THR A 36 8.15 5.11 13.47
C THR A 36 8.45 4.16 12.31
N PHE A 37 8.36 4.62 11.07
CA PHE A 37 8.73 3.82 9.90
C PHE A 37 10.19 3.39 9.95
N ALA A 38 11.12 4.31 10.19
CA ALA A 38 12.55 4.01 10.27
C ALA A 38 12.88 2.97 11.36
N GLN A 39 12.22 3.07 12.53
CA GLN A 39 12.37 2.09 13.62
C GLN A 39 11.87 0.70 13.23
N MET A 40 10.74 0.59 12.53
CA MET A 40 10.22 -0.71 12.07
C MET A 40 11.05 -1.29 10.92
N ASN A 41 11.58 -0.43 10.05
CA ASN A 41 12.24 -0.87 8.82
C ASN A 41 13.70 -1.30 9.07
N SER A 42 14.43 -0.62 9.96
CA SER A 42 15.84 -0.91 10.25
C SER A 42 16.09 -2.33 10.79
N GLY A 43 15.11 -2.94 11.46
CA GLY A 43 15.19 -4.32 11.96
C GLY A 43 14.55 -5.37 11.05
N GLY A 44 14.10 -5.00 9.85
CA GLY A 44 13.31 -5.88 8.97
C GLY A 44 11.94 -6.28 9.54
N ALA A 45 11.50 -5.64 10.63
CA ALA A 45 10.21 -5.92 11.26
C ALA A 45 9.05 -5.52 10.35
N PHE A 46 9.24 -4.45 9.57
CA PHE A 46 8.25 -4.01 8.59
C PHE A 46 8.02 -5.04 7.47
N LEU A 47 9.07 -5.70 6.98
CA LEU A 47 8.94 -6.79 6.00
C LEU A 47 8.13 -7.96 6.57
N LYS A 48 8.47 -8.40 7.78
CA LYS A 48 7.73 -9.48 8.48
C LYS A 48 6.26 -9.10 8.73
N LEU A 49 5.99 -7.83 9.03
CA LEU A 49 4.63 -7.33 9.16
C LEU A 49 3.87 -7.44 7.84
N MET A 50 4.48 -7.07 6.73
CA MET A 50 3.85 -7.19 5.41
C MET A 50 3.53 -8.64 5.06
N GLU A 51 4.45 -9.58 5.29
CA GLU A 51 4.19 -11.02 5.14
C GLU A 51 3.03 -11.52 6.02
N GLN A 52 2.89 -10.98 7.23
CA GLN A 52 1.76 -11.33 8.10
C GLN A 52 0.44 -10.74 7.58
N VAL A 53 0.46 -9.52 7.04
CA VAL A 53 -0.71 -8.90 6.42
C VAL A 53 -1.15 -9.70 5.19
N PHE A 54 -0.21 -10.11 4.33
CA PHE A 54 -0.49 -10.95 3.17
C PHE A 54 -1.13 -12.27 3.55
N ARG A 55 -0.53 -13.02 4.49
CA ARG A 55 -1.11 -14.29 4.98
C ARG A 55 -2.52 -14.12 5.56
N ARG A 56 -2.78 -13.04 6.30
CA ARG A 56 -4.12 -12.73 6.83
C ARG A 56 -5.10 -12.37 5.73
N LEU A 57 -4.66 -11.64 4.71
CA LEU A 57 -5.47 -11.26 3.57
C LEU A 57 -5.86 -12.50 2.75
N GLU A 58 -4.91 -13.40 2.50
CA GLU A 58 -5.15 -14.67 1.81
C GLU A 58 -6.11 -15.58 2.59
N ALA A 59 -5.91 -15.72 3.91
CA ALA A 59 -6.81 -16.52 4.75
C ALA A 59 -8.27 -16.01 4.72
N LYS A 60 -8.47 -14.69 4.55
CA LYS A 60 -9.78 -14.08 4.48
C LYS A 60 -10.37 -14.12 3.06
N TYR A 61 -9.52 -13.99 2.05
CA TYR A 61 -9.90 -13.95 0.64
C TYR A 61 -8.97 -14.85 -0.19
N PRO A 62 -9.20 -16.17 -0.20
CA PRO A 62 -8.29 -17.13 -0.85
C PRO A 62 -8.03 -16.83 -2.33
N ASP A 63 -9.00 -16.24 -3.01
CA ASP A 63 -8.91 -15.87 -4.43
C ASP A 63 -7.79 -14.85 -4.72
N ILE A 64 -7.38 -14.05 -3.73
CA ILE A 64 -6.29 -13.07 -3.90
C ILE A 64 -4.94 -13.74 -4.16
N ARG A 65 -4.78 -15.00 -3.76
CA ARG A 65 -3.57 -15.80 -4.05
C ARG A 65 -3.35 -15.92 -5.54
N SER A 66 -4.42 -16.04 -6.33
CA SER A 66 -4.32 -16.08 -7.79
C SER A 66 -3.73 -14.77 -8.32
N ILE A 67 -4.16 -13.61 -7.84
CA ILE A 67 -3.67 -12.30 -8.30
C ILE A 67 -2.15 -12.15 -8.11
N PHE A 68 -1.61 -12.62 -6.98
CA PHE A 68 -0.17 -12.52 -6.68
C PHE A 68 0.69 -13.61 -7.35
N LEU A 69 0.10 -14.75 -7.73
CA LEU A 69 0.80 -15.87 -8.38
C LEU A 69 0.57 -15.93 -9.89
N THR A 70 -0.39 -15.19 -10.44
CA THR A 70 -0.68 -15.20 -11.89
C THR A 70 0.38 -14.38 -12.61
N THR A 71 0.92 -14.98 -13.67
CA THR A 71 1.96 -14.49 -14.57
C THR A 71 1.79 -13.04 -15.05
N ALA A 72 0.57 -12.47 -15.01
CA ALA A 72 0.28 -11.07 -15.36
C ALA A 72 0.97 -10.05 -14.45
N PHE A 73 0.93 -10.23 -13.12
CA PHE A 73 1.56 -9.31 -12.18
C PHE A 73 3.11 -9.41 -12.19
N VAL A 74 3.62 -10.63 -12.34
CA VAL A 74 5.06 -10.88 -12.54
C VAL A 74 5.53 -10.22 -13.85
N ASN A 75 4.74 -10.26 -14.92
CA ASN A 75 5.07 -9.61 -16.19
C ASN A 75 4.97 -8.08 -16.16
N SER A 76 4.02 -7.49 -15.42
CA SER A 76 3.88 -6.03 -15.31
C SER A 76 5.03 -5.39 -14.52
N LEU A 77 5.59 -6.10 -13.53
CA LEU A 77 6.78 -5.65 -12.80
C LEU A 77 8.12 -5.98 -13.48
N SER A 78 8.19 -7.04 -14.29
CA SER A 78 9.44 -7.49 -14.94
C SER A 78 9.79 -6.74 -16.24
N ARG A 79 8.86 -5.98 -16.82
CA ARG A 79 9.04 -5.36 -18.16
C ARG A 79 9.83 -4.04 -18.19
N GLU A 80 10.12 -3.42 -17.04
CA GLU A 80 10.98 -2.24 -16.99
C GLU A 80 12.46 -2.64 -16.91
N ARG A 81 13.27 -2.14 -17.86
CA ARG A 81 14.70 -2.46 -18.06
C ARG A 81 15.62 -1.97 -16.93
N SER A 82 15.06 -1.35 -15.90
CA SER A 82 15.68 -0.84 -14.68
C SER A 82 15.15 -1.53 -13.40
N SER A 83 14.62 -2.75 -13.53
CA SER A 83 13.70 -3.38 -12.58
C SER A 83 14.28 -3.77 -11.20
N PRO A 84 13.44 -3.75 -10.15
CA PRO A 84 13.65 -4.50 -8.90
C PRO A 84 13.68 -6.02 -9.18
N PRO A 85 14.16 -6.86 -8.24
CA PRO A 85 14.30 -8.30 -8.46
C PRO A 85 12.99 -8.95 -8.92
N LEU A 86 13.09 -9.89 -9.87
CA LEU A 86 11.97 -10.67 -10.40
C LEU A 86 11.08 -11.16 -9.25
N VAL A 87 9.83 -10.71 -9.20
CA VAL A 87 8.89 -11.13 -8.16
C VAL A 87 8.43 -12.55 -8.47
N ARG A 88 9.01 -13.54 -7.77
CA ARG A 88 8.69 -14.96 -7.96
C ARG A 88 7.94 -15.55 -6.78
N THR A 89 8.03 -14.89 -5.63
CA THR A 89 7.45 -15.37 -4.37
C THR A 89 6.68 -14.25 -3.68
N GLU A 90 5.79 -14.62 -2.76
CA GLU A 90 5.13 -13.69 -1.84
C GLU A 90 6.17 -12.82 -1.09
N HIS A 91 7.30 -13.42 -0.72
CA HIS A 91 8.38 -12.70 -0.05
C HIS A 91 9.00 -11.60 -0.92
N ASP A 92 9.22 -11.87 -2.21
CA ASP A 92 9.70 -10.86 -3.17
C ASP A 92 8.67 -9.74 -3.35
N HIS A 93 7.39 -10.09 -3.37
CA HIS A 93 6.29 -9.12 -3.42
C HIS A 93 6.31 -8.20 -2.20
N CYS A 94 6.50 -8.77 -1.00
CA CYS A 94 6.62 -8.01 0.23
C CYS A 94 7.83 -7.06 0.18
N LYS A 95 8.97 -7.48 -0.37
CA LYS A 95 10.14 -6.59 -0.58
C LYS A 95 9.83 -5.43 -1.52
N CYS A 96 9.14 -5.67 -2.63
CA CYS A 96 8.71 -4.61 -3.55
C CYS A 96 7.78 -3.60 -2.85
N LEU A 97 6.87 -4.10 -2.00
CA LEU A 97 5.98 -3.25 -1.22
C LEU A 97 6.74 -2.41 -0.18
N VAL A 98 7.71 -3.01 0.54
CA VAL A 98 8.57 -2.28 1.48
C VAL A 98 9.32 -1.15 0.77
N ALA A 99 9.94 -1.43 -0.38
CA ALA A 99 10.66 -0.43 -1.18
C ALA A 99 9.76 0.72 -1.68
N LEU A 100 8.48 0.44 -1.98
CA LEU A 100 7.50 1.48 -2.29
C LEU A 100 7.25 2.38 -1.07
N PHE A 101 7.05 1.80 0.10
CA PHE A 101 6.84 2.58 1.34
C PHE A 101 8.09 3.43 1.67
N GLU A 102 9.29 2.91 1.48
CA GLU A 102 10.54 3.68 1.64
C GLU A 102 10.53 4.93 0.76
N LYS A 103 10.25 4.78 -0.54
CA LYS A 103 10.15 5.91 -1.49
C LYS A 103 9.06 6.91 -1.10
N ILE A 104 7.91 6.44 -0.61
CA ILE A 104 6.83 7.32 -0.13
C ILE A 104 7.29 8.14 1.09
N MET A 105 8.02 7.52 2.02
CA MET A 105 8.51 8.18 3.25
C MET A 105 9.62 9.19 2.96
N GLU A 106 10.51 8.89 2.01
CA GLU A 106 11.54 9.81 1.51
C GLU A 106 10.89 11.05 0.89
N ASN A 107 9.83 10.87 0.11
CA ASN A 107 9.14 11.94 -0.61
C ASN A 107 7.92 12.51 0.12
N LEU A 108 7.79 12.31 1.44
CA LEU A 108 6.61 12.71 2.23
C LEU A 108 6.30 14.23 2.24
N ASP A 109 7.26 15.05 1.80
CA ASP A 109 7.07 16.49 1.65
C ASP A 109 6.71 16.93 0.22
N ASP A 110 6.86 16.05 -0.77
CA ASP A 110 6.52 16.31 -2.18
C ASP A 110 5.27 15.52 -2.60
N ALA A 111 4.11 16.15 -2.43
CA ALA A 111 2.83 15.54 -2.77
C ALA A 111 2.72 15.18 -4.27
N ASN A 112 3.37 15.94 -5.17
CA ASN A 112 3.31 15.67 -6.60
C ASN A 112 4.10 14.42 -6.94
N ASN A 113 5.30 14.27 -6.37
CA ASN A 113 6.10 13.06 -6.57
C ASN A 113 5.44 11.83 -5.94
N GLN A 114 4.84 11.96 -4.75
CA GLN A 114 4.06 10.88 -4.15
C GLN A 114 2.88 10.45 -5.02
N LEU A 115 2.12 11.39 -5.56
CA LEU A 115 1.00 11.10 -6.45
C LEU A 115 1.45 10.41 -7.73
N ALA A 116 2.56 10.85 -8.33
CA ALA A 116 3.14 10.23 -9.52
C ALA A 116 3.60 8.79 -9.24
N LEU A 117 4.28 8.55 -8.11
CA LEU A 117 4.69 7.21 -7.67
C LEU A 117 3.47 6.30 -7.45
N ILE A 118 2.48 6.76 -6.67
CA ILE A 118 1.26 5.97 -6.40
C ILE A 118 0.51 5.67 -7.70
N ARG A 119 0.39 6.64 -8.61
CA ARG A 119 -0.24 6.44 -9.92
C ARG A 119 0.47 5.37 -10.73
N SER A 120 1.79 5.44 -10.86
CA SER A 120 2.58 4.46 -11.62
C SER A 120 2.40 3.03 -11.08
N TYR A 121 2.40 2.86 -9.75
CA TYR A 121 2.13 1.55 -9.16
C TYR A 121 0.67 1.12 -9.34
N GLY A 122 -0.29 2.04 -9.26
CA GLY A 122 -1.70 1.76 -9.52
C GLY A 122 -1.96 1.30 -10.96
N GLU A 123 -1.33 1.94 -11.93
CA GLU A 123 -1.39 1.55 -13.34
C GLU A 123 -0.84 0.13 -13.56
N LYS A 124 0.25 -0.24 -12.87
CA LYS A 124 0.81 -1.61 -12.92
C LYS A 124 -0.09 -2.68 -12.30
N HIS A 125 -0.98 -2.31 -11.37
CA HIS A 125 -1.97 -3.22 -10.79
C HIS A 125 -3.23 -3.37 -11.63
N ALA A 126 -3.54 -2.39 -12.49
CA ALA A 126 -4.72 -2.39 -13.35
C ALA A 126 -4.52 -3.14 -14.70
N GLN A 127 -3.26 -3.46 -15.04
CA GLN A 127 -2.86 -4.24 -16.22
C GLN A 127 -2.85 -5.73 -15.93
#